data_AF-A0AAW8QSM8-F1
#
_entry.id   AF-A0AAW8QSM8-F1
#
_cell.length_a   1.000
_cell.length_b   1.000
_cell.length_c   1.000
_cell.angle_alpha   90.00
_cell.angle_beta   90.00
_cell.angle_gamma   90.00
#
_symmetry.space_group_name_H-M   'P 1'
#
loop_
_entity.id
_entity.type
_entity.pdbx_description
1 polymer ?
#
loop_
_entity_poly.entity_id
_entity_poly.type
_entity_poly.pdbx_seq_one_letter_code
_entity_poly.pdbx_strand_id
1 'polypeptide(L)' 'MSKRHILKEVNAKSMCGMEIVVEQIYENIDEKSFVEAGIEQNWLPLSKIVISDKVINLDQDNTFAHPRTGKVFKVLNS' A
#
# COMPACT_ATOMS: atom_id res chain seq x y z
N MET A 1 -20.24 -7.11 7.34
CA MET A 1 -19.25 -7.03 6.25
C MET A 1 -17.89 -6.81 6.88
N SER A 2 -17.06 -7.84 7.00
CA SER A 2 -15.69 -7.67 7.49
C SER A 2 -14.88 -6.90 6.44
N LYS A 3 -14.12 -5.88 6.86
CA LYS A 3 -13.28 -5.11 5.92
C LYS A 3 -12.17 -6.04 5.40
N ARG A 4 -12.19 -6.33 4.09
CA ARG A 4 -11.18 -7.18 3.42
C ARG A 4 -9.84 -6.48 3.22
N HIS A 5 -9.83 -5.15 3.30
CA HIS A 5 -8.65 -4.33 3.05
C HIS A 5 -8.42 -3.32 4.17
N ILE A 6 -7.15 -3.00 4.40
CA ILE A 6 -6.72 -1.85 5.19
C ILE A 6 -5.76 -0.98 4.39
N LEU A 7 -5.65 0.28 4.80
CA LEU A 7 -4.66 1.23 4.31
C LEU A 7 -3.60 1.41 5.40
N LYS A 8 -2.32 1.41 5.03
CA LYS A 8 -1.22 1.78 5.91
C LYS A 8 -0.36 2.84 5.23
N GLU A 9 0.01 3.87 5.98
CA GLU A 9 0.95 4.88 5.51
C GLU A 9 2.34 4.26 5.31
N VAL A 10 2.92 4.51 4.15
CA VAL A 10 4.27 4.09 3.77
C VAL A 10 5.01 5.25 3.12
N ASN A 11 6.32 5.27 3.28
CA ASN A 11 7.17 6.27 2.65
C ASN A 11 7.44 5.90 1.19
N ALA A 12 7.49 6.89 0.32
CA ALA A 12 7.92 6.72 -1.06
C ALA A 12 8.95 7.79 -1.43
N LYS A 13 10.00 7.38 -2.14
CA LYS A 13 11.14 8.23 -2.47
C LYS A 13 11.37 8.30 -3.98
N SER A 14 11.54 9.52 -4.49
CA SER A 14 11.93 9.75 -5.87
C SER A 14 13.45 9.64 -6.06
N MET A 15 13.88 9.47 -7.31
CA MET A 15 15.30 9.46 -7.66
C MET A 15 16.04 10.74 -7.25
N CYS A 16 15.37 11.88 -7.22
CA CYS A 16 15.95 13.16 -6.81
C CYS A 16 15.99 13.38 -5.29
N GLY A 17 15.62 12.37 -4.49
CA GLY A 17 15.65 12.44 -3.03
C GLY A 17 14.40 13.04 -2.38
N MET A 18 13.40 13.46 -3.15
CA MET A 18 12.10 13.90 -2.60
C MET A 18 11.36 12.70 -2.03
N GLU A 19 10.86 12.85 -0.80
CA GLU A 19 10.09 11.84 -0.07
C GLU A 19 8.65 12.31 0.13
N ILE A 20 7.72 11.38 0.03
CA ILE A 20 6.28 11.59 0.27
C ILE A 20 5.72 10.41 1.06
N VAL A 21 4.59 10.63 1.72
CA VAL A 21 3.80 9.57 2.38
C VAL A 21 2.62 9.23 1.48
N VAL A 22 2.39 7.93 1.29
CA VAL A 22 1.25 7.37 0.54
C VAL A 22 0.62 6.23 1.33
N GLU A 23 -0.60 5.85 1.00
CA GLU A 23 -1.26 4.74 1.68
C GLU A 23 -1.16 3.47 0.83
N GLN A 24 -0.52 2.43 1.33
CA GLN A 24 -0.49 1.11 0.69
C GLN A 24 -1.71 0.28 1.09
N ILE A 25 -2.31 -0.39 0.10
CA ILE A 25 -3.45 -1.27 0.32
C ILE A 25 -2.93 -2.63 0.76
N TYR A 26 -3.45 -3.14 1.87
CA TYR A 26 -3.20 -4.50 2.33
C TYR A 26 -4.49 -5.33 2.26
N GLU A 27 -4.36 -6.59 1.88
CA GLU A 27 -5.45 -7.57 1.87
C GLU A 27 -5.28 -8.58 3.01
N ASN A 28 -6.39 -8.99 3.61
CA ASN A 28 -6.40 -10.05 4.61
C ASN A 28 -6.43 -11.42 3.92
N ILE A 29 -5.47 -12.31 4.21
CA ILE A 29 -5.43 -13.66 3.60
C ILE A 29 -6.39 -14.64 4.29
N ASP A 30 -6.86 -14.34 5.50
CA ASP A 30 -7.62 -15.26 6.34
C ASP A 30 -9.13 -15.22 6.02
N GLU A 31 -9.51 -15.64 4.81
CA GLU A 31 -10.94 -15.81 4.45
C GLU A 31 -11.55 -17.14 4.99
N LYS A 32 -10.84 -17.90 5.85
CA LYS A 32 -11.30 -19.24 6.27
C LYS A 32 -11.24 -19.66 7.74
N SER A 33 -10.72 -18.88 8.67
CA SER A 33 -10.78 -19.26 10.09
C SER A 33 -11.52 -18.21 10.89
N PHE A 34 -12.78 -18.54 11.22
CA PHE A 34 -13.32 -18.21 12.53
C PHE A 34 -12.21 -18.36 13.56
N VAL A 35 -11.94 -17.35 14.38
CA VAL A 35 -11.92 -17.41 15.85
C VAL A 35 -11.50 -16.02 16.37
N GLU A 36 -12.20 -15.61 17.42
CA GLU A 36 -11.94 -14.47 18.26
C GLU A 36 -10.49 -14.41 18.80
N ALA A 37 -10.08 -13.23 19.25
CA ALA A 37 -8.94 -13.02 20.15
C ALA A 37 -7.51 -13.29 19.60
N GLY A 38 -6.83 -12.19 19.21
CA GLY A 38 -5.47 -11.94 19.70
C GLY A 38 -4.27 -12.45 18.90
N ILE A 39 -4.40 -12.83 17.63
CA ILE A 39 -3.26 -13.32 16.84
C ILE A 39 -3.19 -12.58 15.50
N GLU A 40 -1.97 -12.13 15.17
CA GLU A 40 -1.56 -11.33 14.01
C GLU A 40 -2.41 -11.58 12.76
N GLN A 41 -3.26 -10.61 12.42
CA GLN A 41 -3.94 -10.62 11.14
C GLN A 41 -2.88 -10.61 10.04
N ASN A 42 -2.83 -11.67 9.23
CA ASN A 42 -1.92 -11.77 8.09
C ASN A 42 -2.37 -10.80 7.00
N TRP A 43 -1.83 -9.58 7.03
CA TRP A 43 -2.07 -8.53 6.05
C TRP A 43 -0.95 -8.56 5.00
N LEU A 44 -1.29 -8.87 3.76
CA LEU A 44 -0.33 -8.79 2.65
C LEU A 44 -0.42 -7.46 1.94
N PRO A 45 0.73 -6.80 1.67
CA PRO A 45 0.75 -5.62 0.83
C PRO A 45 0.34 -6.01 -0.60
N LEU A 46 -0.63 -5.29 -1.16
CA LEU A 46 -0.91 -5.33 -2.59
C LEU A 46 0.07 -4.38 -3.30
N SER A 47 0.35 -4.67 -4.57
CA SER A 47 1.05 -3.76 -5.48
C SER A 47 0.15 -2.57 -5.89
N LYS A 48 -0.51 -1.95 -4.91
CA LYS A 48 -1.44 -0.85 -5.07
C LYS A 48 -1.31 0.12 -3.91
N ILE A 49 -1.36 1.41 -4.25
CA ILE A 49 -1.39 2.50 -3.29
C ILE A 49 -2.58 3.41 -3.55
N VAL A 50 -2.90 4.27 -2.59
CA VAL A 50 -3.89 5.32 -2.71
C VAL A 50 -3.20 6.68 -2.61
N ILE A 51 -3.50 7.57 -3.55
CA ILE A 51 -3.09 8.97 -3.53
C ILE A 51 -4.29 9.81 -3.89
N SER A 52 -4.74 10.68 -2.98
CA SER A 52 -5.88 11.59 -3.20
C SER A 52 -7.11 10.84 -3.74
N ASP A 53 -7.52 9.78 -3.03
CA ASP A 53 -8.66 8.90 -3.36
C ASP A 53 -8.53 8.11 -4.67
N LYS A 54 -7.37 8.15 -5.35
CA LYS A 54 -7.09 7.34 -6.54
C LYS A 54 -6.23 6.15 -6.19
N VAL A 55 -6.67 4.97 -6.62
CA VAL A 55 -5.88 3.74 -6.57
C VAL A 55 -4.88 3.73 -7.73
N ILE A 56 -3.61 3.56 -7.41
CA ILE A 56 -2.50 3.50 -8.36
C ILE A 56 -1.82 2.14 -8.22
N ASN A 57 -1.62 1.44 -9.33
CA ASN A 57 -0.86 0.19 -9.33
C ASN A 57 0.64 0.50 -9.29
N LEU A 58 1.35 -0.24 -8.45
CA LEU A 58 2.81 -0.27 -8.44
C LEU A 58 3.31 -1.20 -9.54
N ASP A 59 4.48 -0.91 -10.08
CA ASP A 59 5.19 -1.82 -10.97
C ASP A 59 5.94 -2.93 -10.19
N GLN A 60 6.72 -3.74 -10.90
CA GLN A 60 7.51 -4.84 -10.33
C GLN A 60 8.60 -4.35 -9.36
N ASP A 61 9.04 -3.10 -9.48
CA ASP A 61 10.07 -2.48 -8.64
C ASP A 61 9.47 -1.67 -7.46
N ASN A 62 8.17 -1.82 -7.22
CA ASN A 62 7.37 -1.05 -6.25
C ASN A 62 7.39 0.46 -6.53
N THR A 63 7.42 0.86 -7.80
CA THR A 63 7.41 2.26 -8.23
C THR A 63 6.08 2.68 -8.86
N PHE A 64 5.83 3.99 -8.86
CA PHE A 64 4.68 4.61 -9.51
C PHE A 64 4.99 6.04 -9.97
N ALA A 65 4.24 6.52 -10.96
CA ALA A 65 4.24 7.92 -11.36
C ALA A 65 3.16 8.69 -10.59
N HIS A 66 3.55 9.76 -9.89
CA HIS A 66 2.62 10.59 -9.14
C HIS A 66 1.62 11.29 -10.07
N PRO A 67 0.30 11.16 -9.84
CA PRO A 67 -0.73 11.47 -10.83
C PRO A 67 -0.82 12.95 -11.21
N ARG A 68 -0.35 13.85 -10.34
CA ARG A 68 -0.35 15.31 -10.60
C ARG A 68 0.95 15.83 -11.21
N THR A 69 2.08 15.19 -10.92
CA THR A 69 3.42 15.74 -11.22
C THR A 69 4.18 14.90 -12.24
N GLY A 70 3.74 13.67 -12.51
CA GLY A 70 4.45 12.70 -13.36
C GLY A 70 5.77 12.19 -12.78
N LYS A 71 6.20 12.67 -11.61
CA LYS A 71 7.44 12.24 -10.96
C LYS A 71 7.30 10.79 -10.51
N VAL A 72 8.35 10.01 -10.74
CA VAL A 72 8.42 8.61 -10.32
C VAL A 72 8.91 8.52 -8.88
N PHE A 73 8.21 7.74 -8.07
CA PHE A 73 8.54 7.41 -6.71
C PHE A 73 8.60 5.91 -6.52
N LYS A 74 9.52 5.44 -5.69
CA LYS A 74 9.61 4.06 -5.22
C LYS A 74 9.08 3.97 -3.80
N VAL A 75 8.13 3.08 -3.57
CA VAL A 75 7.62 2.77 -2.23
C VAL A 75 8.70 2.04 -1.44
N LEU A 76 8.93 2.50 -0.22
CA LEU A 76 9.86 1.92 0.73
C LEU A 76 9.04 1.02 1.66
N ASN A 77 8.96 -0.27 1.32
CA ASN A 77 8.32 -1.25 2.20
C ASN A 77 9.16 -1.36 3.49
N SER A 78 8.53 -1.10 4.64
CA SER A 78 9.13 -1.31 5.98
C SER A 78 8.85 -2.73 6.48
#